data_AF-A0A960EWD0-F1
#
_entry.id   AF-A0A960EWD0-F1
#
_cell.length_a   1.000
_cell.length_b   1.000
_cell.length_c   1.000
_cell.angle_alpha   90.00
_cell.angle_beta   90.00
_cell.angle_gamma   90.00
#
_symmetry.space_group_name_H-M   'P 1'
#
loop_
_entity.id
_entity.type
_entity.pdbx_description
1 polymer ?
#
loop_
_entity_poly.entity_id
_entity_poly.type
_entity_poly.pdbx_seq_one_letter_code
_entity_poly.pdbx_strand_id
1 'polypeptide(L)' 'MAVSATTPIELVEKVYAKLPDRVALGRERLGKALTLTEKILLNHLRDPQDGGLDRGVSYTDFDPDRIAMQDATAQMA' A
#
# COMPACT_ATOMS: atom_id res chain seq x y z
N MET A 1 0.19 -16.62 7.76
CA MET A 1 -0.71 -15.57 8.28
C MET A 1 -2.02 -16.25 8.66
N ALA A 2 -2.49 -16.12 9.89
CA ALA A 2 -3.75 -16.74 10.29
C ALA A 2 -4.90 -16.05 9.53
N VAL A 3 -5.76 -16.82 8.87
CA VAL A 3 -6.95 -16.29 8.21
C VAL A 3 -7.92 -15.83 9.30
N SER A 4 -8.26 -14.55 9.31
CA SER A 4 -9.18 -13.95 10.27
C SER A 4 -10.39 -13.36 9.55
N ALA A 5 -11.59 -13.60 10.09
CA ALA A 5 -12.83 -13.02 9.58
C ALA A 5 -12.89 -11.49 9.80
N THR A 6 -12.14 -10.97 10.77
CA THR A 6 -12.05 -9.54 11.09
C THR A 6 -10.66 -8.99 10.79
N THR A 7 -10.57 -7.68 10.57
CA THR A 7 -9.27 -7.00 10.44
C THR A 7 -8.58 -7.00 11.80
N PRO A 8 -7.38 -7.60 11.94
CA PRO A 8 -6.63 -7.54 13.20
C PRO A 8 -6.24 -6.10 13.53
N ILE A 9 -6.40 -5.70 14.79
CA ILE A 9 -6.09 -4.32 15.21
C ILE A 9 -4.59 -4.02 15.06
N GLU A 10 -3.74 -5.03 15.27
CA GLU A 10 -2.29 -4.92 15.16
C GLU A 10 -1.85 -4.63 13.71
N LEU A 11 -2.63 -5.07 12.71
CA LEU A 11 -2.40 -4.71 11.32
C LEU A 11 -2.68 -3.22 11.11
N VAL A 12 -3.82 -2.74 11.60
CA VAL A 12 -4.23 -1.34 11.49
C VAL A 12 -3.22 -0.42 12.15
N GLU A 13 -2.79 -0.74 13.37
CA GLU A 13 -1.78 0.01 14.10
C GLU A 13 -0.46 0.06 13.34
N LYS A 14 0.01 -1.07 12.78
CA LYS A 14 1.25 -1.10 11.98
C LYS A 14 1.16 -0.28 10.70
N VAL A 15 0.02 -0.29 10.01
CA VAL A 15 -0.20 0.51 8.79
C VAL A 15 -0.11 1.99 9.13
N TYR A 16 -0.80 2.44 10.16
CA TYR A 16 -0.80 3.86 10.55
C TYR A 16 0.52 4.30 11.21
N ALA A 17 1.22 3.42 11.91
CA ALA A 17 2.54 3.74 12.49
C ALA A 17 3.59 4.08 11.42
N LYS A 18 3.52 3.45 10.24
CA LYS A 18 4.43 3.72 9.11
C LYS A 18 4.07 4.98 8.31
N LEU A 19 2.83 5.44 8.41
CA LEU A 19 2.27 6.47 7.53
C LEU A 19 3.04 7.81 7.56
N PRO A 20 3.45 8.36 8.72
CA PRO A 20 4.16 9.64 8.76
C PRO A 20 5.44 9.62 7.93
N ASP A 21 6.28 8.59 8.11
CA ASP A 21 7.57 8.45 7.43
C ASP A 21 7.40 8.22 5.94
N ARG A 22 6.43 7.37 5.55
CA ARG A 22 6.13 7.07 4.15
C ARG A 22 5.59 8.29 3.40
N VAL A 23 4.76 9.11 4.04
CA VAL A 23 4.27 10.36 3.47
C VAL A 23 5.37 11.41 3.35
N ALA A 24 6.27 11.50 4.35
CA ALA A 24 7.42 12.41 4.29
C ALA A 24 8.33 12.06 3.10
N LEU A 25 8.71 10.79 2.98
CA LEU A 25 9.53 10.29 1.87
C LEU A 25 8.85 10.52 0.51
N GLY A 26 7.56 10.23 0.40
CA GLY A 26 6.84 10.45 -0.86
C GLY A 26 6.77 11.92 -1.28
N ARG A 27 6.67 12.86 -0.33
CA ARG A 27 6.73 14.30 -0.61
C ARG A 27 8.10 14.72 -1.12
N GLU A 28 9.17 14.19 -0.52
CA GLU A 28 10.54 14.42 -0.96
C GLU A 28 10.76 13.90 -2.38
N ARG A 29 10.40 12.63 -2.64
CA ARG A 29 10.59 11.97 -3.95
C ARG A 29 9.78 12.63 -5.07
N LEU A 30 8.56 13.09 -4.79
CA LEU A 30 7.66 13.66 -5.81
C LEU A 30 7.69 15.19 -5.89
N GLY A 31 8.32 15.87 -4.91
CA GLY A 31 8.45 17.34 -4.89
C GLY A 31 7.12 18.11 -4.81
N LYS A 32 6.04 17.50 -4.32
CA LYS A 32 4.69 18.09 -4.32
C LYS A 32 3.84 17.62 -3.14
N ALA A 33 2.72 18.30 -2.93
CA ALA A 33 1.67 17.81 -2.03
C ALA A 33 1.03 16.51 -2.58
N LEU A 34 0.75 15.57 -1.68
CA LEU A 34 0.22 14.25 -2.01
C LEU A 34 -1.29 14.19 -1.84
N THR A 35 -1.98 13.56 -2.79
CA THR A 35 -3.39 13.19 -2.64
C THR A 35 -3.58 12.08 -1.61
N LEU A 36 -4.81 11.81 -1.20
CA LEU A 36 -5.09 10.68 -0.30
C LEU A 36 -4.66 9.35 -0.93
N THR A 37 -4.99 9.14 -2.21
CA THR A 37 -4.61 7.92 -2.95
C THR A 37 -3.10 7.75 -2.99
N GLU A 38 -2.32 8.81 -3.25
CA GLU A 38 -0.86 8.72 -3.23
C GLU A 38 -0.33 8.34 -1.85
N LYS A 39 -0.85 8.94 -0.77
CA LYS A 39 -0.43 8.59 0.60
C LYS A 39 -0.70 7.13 0.92
N ILE A 40 -1.86 6.60 0.51
CA ILE A 40 -2.20 5.19 0.70
C ILE A 40 -1.22 4.31 -0.09
N LEU A 41 -1.04 4.55 -1.39
CA LEU A 41 -0.15 3.72 -2.22
C LEU A 41 1.31 3.77 -1.73
N LEU A 42 1.83 4.95 -1.40
CA LEU A 42 3.18 5.13 -0.85
C LEU A 42 3.41 4.35 0.46
N ASN A 43 2.38 4.31 1.32
CA ASN A 43 2.45 3.58 2.59
C ASN A 43 2.55 2.06 2.40
N HIS A 44 2.11 1.54 1.25
CA HIS A 44 2.09 0.11 0.93
C HIS A 44 3.12 -0.28 -0.14
N LEU A 45 4.08 0.59 -0.46
CA LEU A 45 5.22 0.22 -1.31
C LEU A 45 6.05 -0.88 -0.64
N ARG A 46 6.38 -1.93 -1.39
CA ARG A 46 7.30 -2.97 -0.95
C ARG A 46 8.67 -2.38 -0.63
N ASP A 47 9.24 -1.65 -1.59
CA ASP A 47 10.45 -0.85 -1.38
C ASP A 47 10.09 0.66 -1.42
N PRO A 48 10.26 1.40 -0.30
CA PRO A 48 10.01 2.84 -0.27
C PRO A 48 11.02 3.67 -1.07
N GLN A 49 12.23 3.17 -1.30
CA GLN A 49 13.33 3.90 -1.94
C GLN A 49 13.42 3.59 -3.44
N ASP A 50 13.07 2.36 -3.82
CA ASP A 50 13.07 1.90 -5.21
C ASP A 50 11.67 2.01 -5.85
N GLY A 51 11.58 1.79 -7.16
CA GLY A 51 10.34 1.80 -7.93
C GLY A 51 9.98 3.16 -8.52
N GLY A 52 9.54 3.16 -9.77
CA GLY A 52 9.04 4.36 -10.44
C GLY A 52 7.70 4.80 -9.84
N LEU A 53 7.51 6.12 -9.71
CA LEU A 53 6.28 6.75 -9.19
C LEU A 53 5.60 7.64 -10.24
N ASP A 54 5.98 7.49 -11.51
CA ASP A 54 5.43 8.27 -12.60
C ASP A 54 4.03 7.78 -12.94
N ARG A 55 3.06 8.65 -12.71
CA ARG A 55 1.63 8.34 -12.89
C ARG A 55 1.35 7.90 -14.32
N GLY A 56 0.74 6.71 -14.46
CA GLY A 56 0.37 6.16 -15.76
C GLY A 56 1.54 5.61 -16.59
N VAL A 57 2.75 5.60 -16.04
CA VAL A 57 3.95 5.13 -16.73
C VAL A 57 4.63 4.01 -15.95
N SER A 58 4.90 4.23 -14.66
CA SER A 58 5.60 3.25 -13.84
C SER A 58 4.69 2.09 -13.44
N TYR A 59 5.26 0.88 -13.45
CA TYR A 59 4.75 -0.24 -12.68
C TYR A 59 5.47 -0.26 -11.33
N THR A 60 4.72 -0.47 -10.26
CA THR A 60 5.25 -0.37 -8.89
C THR A 60 4.73 -1.54 -8.06
N ASP A 61 5.62 -2.15 -7.28
CA ASP A 61 5.26 -3.25 -6.39
C ASP A 61 4.71 -2.73 -5.06
N PHE A 62 3.50 -3.19 -4.75
CA PHE A 62 2.84 -2.93 -3.48
C PHE A 62 2.74 -4.23 -2.68
N ASP A 63 2.63 -4.11 -1.36
CA ASP A 63 2.27 -5.20 -0.46
C ASP A 63 0.85 -4.96 0.06
N PRO A 64 -0.19 -5.53 -0.59
CA PRO A 64 -1.57 -5.40 -0.14
C PRO A 64 -1.80 -6.06 1.22
N ASP A 65 -2.58 -5.42 2.08
CA ASP A 65 -2.87 -5.96 3.42
C ASP A 65 -3.81 -7.17 3.42
N ARG A 66 -4.67 -7.28 2.39
CA ARG A 66 -5.66 -8.36 2.28
C ARG A 66 -6.07 -8.63 0.84
N ILE A 67 -6.54 -9.85 0.62
CA ILE A 67 -7.13 -10.30 -0.65
C ILE A 67 -8.56 -10.71 -0.36
N ALA A 68 -9.48 -10.26 -1.21
CA ALA A 68 -10.85 -10.75 -1.24
C ALA A 68 -11.06 -11.46 -2.58
N MET A 69 -11.62 -12.66 -2.53
CA MET A 69 -11.94 -13.43 -3.73
C MET A 69 -13.45 -13.64 -3.79
N GLN A 70 -14.00 -13.46 -4.98
CA GLN A 70 -15.39 -13.77 -5.28
C GLN A 70 -15.47 -15.19 -5.84
N ASP A 71 -16.58 -15.89 -5.56
CA ASP A 71 -16.77 -17.32 -5.79
C ASP A 71 -16.51 -17.78 -7.24
N ALA A 72 -16.90 -16.99 -8.23
CA ALA A 72 -16.70 -17.30 -9.64
C ALA A 72 -15.24 -17.20 -10.12
N THR A 73 -14.36 -16.43 -9.45
CA THR A 73 -12.92 -16.39 -9.77
C THR A 73 -12.03 -17.08 -8.76
N ALA A 74 -12.51 -17.28 -7.52
CA ALA A 74 -11.73 -17.92 -6.45
C ALA A 74 -11.33 -19.36 -6.80
N GLN A 75 -12.06 -20.03 -7.70
CA GLN A 75 -11.80 -21.42 -8.09
C GLN A 75 -10.48 -21.61 -8.86
N MET A 76 -9.99 -20.56 -9.52
CA MET A 76 -8.81 -20.60 -10.39
C MET A 76 -7.71 -19.60 -9.98
N ALA A 77 -7.95 -18.85 -8.90
CA ALA A 77 -7.06 -17.80 -8.40
C ALA A 77 -5.91 -18.35 -7.55
#